data_AF-A0A662GIS7-F1
#
_entry.id   AF-A0A662GIS7-F1
#
_cell.length_a   1.000
_cell.length_b   1.000
_cell.length_c   1.000
_cell.angle_alpha   90.00
_cell.angle_beta   90.00
_cell.angle_gamma   90.00
#
_symmetry.space_group_name_H-M   'P 1'
#
loop_
_entity.id
_entity.type
_entity.pdbx_description
1 polymer ?
#
loop_
_entity_poly.entity_id
_entity_poly.type
_entity_poly.pdbx_seq_one_letter_code
_entity_poly.pdbx_strand_id
1 'polypeptide(L)'
;MRINVVEEVKKRFGDRCSGEIYECIKDLVVEKPDSRVIDELMLVKKLFSNKIRISILILLSQAALPVCVLASVLDVDQTLISHNLSVLKKLGVVKEERIGKYRVYSLDKERLKWILQNAISAILT
;
A
#
# COMPACT_ATOMS: atom_id res chain seq x y z
N MET A 1 -13.63 -17.08 3.82
CA MET A 1 -14.17 -18.12 4.74
C MET A 1 -15.35 -17.51 5.47
N ARG A 2 -16.55 -18.06 5.29
CA ARG A 2 -17.74 -17.59 6.02
C ARG A 2 -17.67 -18.06 7.46
N ILE A 3 -17.92 -17.15 8.40
CA ILE A 3 -17.89 -17.44 9.84
C ILE A 3 -19.23 -17.10 10.45
N ASN A 4 -19.69 -17.96 11.36
CA ASN A 4 -20.79 -17.63 12.26
C ASN A 4 -20.25 -16.69 13.34
N VAL A 5 -20.77 -15.46 13.39
CA VAL A 5 -20.24 -14.43 14.29
C VAL A 5 -20.44 -14.79 15.75
N VAL A 6 -21.58 -15.40 16.10
CA VAL A 6 -21.89 -15.82 17.48
C VAL A 6 -20.90 -16.85 17.97
N GLU A 7 -20.63 -17.88 17.15
CA GLU A 7 -19.71 -18.96 17.50
C GLU A 7 -18.28 -18.42 17.73
N GLU A 8 -17.80 -17.54 16.85
CA GLU A 8 -16.45 -16.98 16.96
C GLU A 8 -16.33 -16.05 18.19
N VAL A 9 -17.35 -15.23 18.47
CA VAL A 9 -17.39 -14.37 19.66
C VAL A 9 -17.43 -15.20 20.93
N LYS A 10 -18.29 -16.24 21.00
CA LYS A 10 -18.36 -17.15 22.16
C LYS A 10 -17.04 -17.88 22.39
N LYS A 11 -16.40 -18.37 21.32
CA LYS A 11 -15.10 -19.04 21.39
C LYS A 11 -14.01 -18.15 21.99
N ARG A 12 -14.02 -16.85 21.69
CA ARG A 12 -12.97 -15.92 22.15
C ARG A 12 -13.29 -15.24 23.49
N PHE A 13 -14.54 -14.91 23.75
CA PHE A 13 -14.95 -14.05 24.87
C PHE A 13 -15.93 -14.71 25.86
N GLY A 14 -16.41 -15.92 25.57
CA GLY A 14 -17.45 -16.60 26.34
C GLY A 14 -18.79 -15.87 26.28
N ASP A 15 -19.57 -15.99 27.36
CA ASP A 15 -20.91 -15.38 27.46
C ASP A 15 -20.87 -13.86 27.77
N ARG A 16 -19.69 -13.33 28.16
CA ARG A 16 -19.52 -11.92 28.56
C ARG A 16 -19.86 -10.91 27.47
N CYS A 17 -19.50 -11.21 26.22
CA CYS A 17 -19.80 -10.36 25.08
C CYS A 17 -21.09 -10.83 24.39
N SER A 18 -21.25 -12.15 24.23
CA SER A 18 -22.33 -12.71 23.44
C SER A 18 -23.72 -12.50 24.04
N GLY A 19 -23.89 -12.26 25.34
CA GLY A 19 -25.20 -11.97 25.94
C GLY A 19 -25.77 -10.59 25.59
N GLU A 20 -24.95 -9.54 25.67
CA GLU A 20 -25.41 -8.15 25.44
C GLU A 20 -25.67 -7.85 23.96
N ILE A 21 -24.90 -8.45 23.05
CA ILE A 21 -25.03 -8.24 21.61
C ILE A 21 -25.71 -9.42 20.89
N TYR A 22 -26.18 -10.44 21.61
CA TYR A 22 -26.69 -11.69 21.03
C TYR A 22 -27.69 -11.43 19.91
N GLU A 23 -28.73 -10.65 20.22
CA GLU A 23 -29.82 -10.32 19.30
C GLU A 23 -29.32 -9.59 18.05
N CYS A 24 -28.21 -8.84 18.14
CA CYS A 24 -27.61 -8.13 17.02
C CYS A 24 -26.79 -9.02 16.07
N ILE A 25 -26.25 -10.14 16.58
CA ILE A 25 -25.32 -10.99 15.81
C ILE A 25 -25.83 -12.41 15.58
N LYS A 26 -26.97 -12.80 16.16
CA LYS A 26 -27.46 -14.19 16.21
C LYS A 26 -27.54 -14.87 14.83
N ASP A 27 -27.94 -14.12 13.82
CA ASP A 27 -28.09 -14.59 12.43
C ASP A 27 -26.97 -14.08 11.51
N LEU A 28 -25.95 -13.43 12.07
CA LEU A 28 -24.91 -12.78 11.30
C LEU A 28 -23.83 -13.78 10.88
N VAL A 29 -23.71 -13.96 9.56
CA VAL A 29 -22.60 -14.65 8.92
C VAL A 29 -21.79 -13.63 8.15
N VAL A 30 -20.51 -13.50 8.49
CA VAL A 30 -19.60 -12.60 7.78
C VAL A 30 -18.55 -13.39 7.01
N GLU A 31 -18.05 -12.80 5.94
CA GLU A 31 -16.88 -13.32 5.26
C GLU A 31 -15.62 -12.75 5.87
N LYS A 32 -14.75 -13.62 6.38
CA LYS A 32 -13.42 -13.20 6.85
C LYS A 32 -12.63 -12.66 5.65
N PRO A 33 -12.00 -11.46 5.77
CA PRO A 33 -11.16 -10.91 4.72
C PRO A 33 -10.07 -11.89 4.29
N ASP A 34 -9.87 -12.02 2.98
CA ASP A 34 -8.77 -12.79 2.43
C ASP A 34 -7.44 -12.07 2.74
N SER A 35 -6.47 -12.80 3.31
CA SER A 35 -5.15 -12.24 3.61
C SER A 35 -4.45 -11.71 2.36
N ARG A 36 -4.69 -12.31 1.18
CA ARG A 36 -4.13 -11.85 -0.09
C ARG A 36 -4.64 -10.46 -0.47
N VAL A 37 -5.94 -10.21 -0.29
CA VAL A 37 -6.56 -8.90 -0.50
C VAL A 37 -5.96 -7.86 0.44
N ILE A 38 -5.77 -8.22 1.72
CA ILE A 38 -5.12 -7.34 2.69
C ILE A 38 -3.70 -7.01 2.23
N ASP A 39 -2.93 -8.00 1.79
CA ASP A 39 -1.54 -7.81 1.34
C ASP A 39 -1.45 -6.87 0.12
N GLU A 40 -2.37 -6.98 -0.84
CA GLU A 40 -2.47 -6.08 -2.00
C GLU A 40 -2.76 -4.63 -1.58
N LEU A 41 -3.72 -4.42 -0.67
CA LEU A 41 -4.01 -3.10 -0.12
C LEU A 41 -2.84 -2.53 0.70
N MET A 42 -2.12 -3.41 1.40
CA MET A 42 -0.92 -3.03 2.13
C MET A 42 0.21 -2.58 1.20
N LEU A 43 0.27 -3.05 -0.05
CA LEU A 43 1.19 -2.50 -1.05
C LEU A 43 0.83 -1.05 -1.40
N VAL A 44 -0.45 -0.75 -1.63
CA VAL A 44 -0.92 0.62 -1.86
C VAL A 44 -0.60 1.50 -0.65
N LYS A 45 -0.88 1.04 0.57
CA LYS A 45 -0.48 1.75 1.79
C LYS A 45 1.03 2.05 1.80
N LYS A 46 1.86 1.07 1.49
CA LYS A 46 3.32 1.26 1.42
C LYS A 46 3.72 2.28 0.36
N LEU A 47 2.97 2.45 -0.72
CA LEU A 47 3.24 3.48 -1.74
C LEU A 47 2.77 4.87 -1.31
N PHE A 48 1.58 4.99 -0.73
CA PHE A 48 0.91 6.29 -0.54
C PHE A 48 0.92 6.82 0.91
N SER A 49 1.43 6.07 1.89
CA SER A 49 1.51 6.52 3.29
C SER A 49 2.59 7.57 3.60
N ASN A 50 3.36 8.01 2.60
CA ASN A 50 4.44 8.97 2.79
C ASN A 50 4.35 10.09 1.75
N LYS A 51 4.27 11.34 2.21
CA LYS A 51 4.13 12.54 1.35
C LYS A 51 5.30 12.69 0.37
N ILE A 52 6.55 12.51 0.83
CA ILE A 52 7.75 12.61 -0.03
C ILE A 52 7.71 11.54 -1.13
N ARG A 53 7.30 10.32 -0.80
CA ARG A 53 7.18 9.23 -1.77
C ARG A 53 6.16 9.55 -2.86
N ILE A 54 5.01 10.10 -2.48
CA ILE A 54 3.99 10.57 -3.43
C ILE A 54 4.57 11.68 -4.31
N SER A 55 5.23 12.68 -3.73
CA SER A 55 5.83 13.79 -4.48
C SER A 55 6.87 13.28 -5.49
N ILE A 56 7.71 12.33 -5.10
CA ILE A 56 8.67 11.67 -6.02
C ILE A 56 7.93 10.99 -7.17
N LEU A 57 6.88 10.19 -6.89
CA LEU A 57 6.11 9.51 -7.94
C LEU A 57 5.46 10.50 -8.91
N ILE A 58 4.93 11.62 -8.41
CA ILE A 58 4.36 12.69 -9.25
C ILE A 58 5.43 13.30 -10.16
N LEU A 59 6.61 13.63 -9.63
CA LEU A 59 7.70 14.16 -10.45
C LEU A 59 8.20 13.14 -11.49
N LEU A 60 8.37 11.89 -11.08
CA LEU A 60 8.81 10.80 -11.97
C LEU A 60 7.76 10.42 -13.03
N SER A 61 6.49 10.78 -12.82
CA SER A 61 5.44 10.61 -13.82
C SER A 61 5.58 11.55 -15.01
N GLN A 62 6.28 12.68 -14.80
CA GLN A 62 6.52 13.75 -15.77
C GLN A 62 7.84 13.55 -16.53
N ALA A 63 8.91 13.15 -15.83
CA ALA A 63 10.22 12.92 -16.44
C ALA A 63 11.08 11.95 -15.61
N ALA A 64 12.08 11.34 -16.24
CA ALA A 64 13.12 10.60 -15.51
C ALA A 64 14.10 11.59 -14.87
N LEU A 65 14.33 11.48 -13.56
CA LEU A 65 15.05 12.50 -12.78
C LEU A 65 16.14 11.88 -11.91
N PRO A 66 17.32 12.53 -11.78
CA PRO A 66 18.33 12.13 -10.81
C PRO A 66 17.96 12.54 -9.39
N VAL A 67 18.57 11.88 -8.41
CA VAL A 67 18.32 12.13 -6.97
C VAL A 67 18.53 13.59 -6.59
N CYS A 68 19.56 14.26 -7.13
CA CYS A 68 19.84 15.66 -6.82
C CYS A 68 18.71 16.60 -7.27
N VAL A 69 18.12 16.37 -8.44
CA VAL A 69 16.99 17.19 -8.92
C VAL A 69 15.75 16.96 -8.06
N LEU A 70 15.45 15.71 -7.70
CA LEU A 70 14.34 15.39 -6.80
C LEU A 70 14.53 16.05 -5.42
N ALA A 71 15.75 16.04 -4.89
CA ALA A 71 16.09 16.69 -3.62
C ALA A 71 15.92 18.21 -3.70
N SER A 72 16.45 18.85 -4.74
CA SER A 72 16.34 20.29 -4.95
C SER A 72 14.90 20.77 -5.15
N VAL A 73 14.11 20.07 -5.98
CA VAL A 73 12.73 20.47 -6.29
C VAL A 73 11.81 20.31 -5.09
N LEU A 74 12.03 19.28 -4.26
CA LEU A 74 11.21 19.01 -3.09
C LEU A 74 11.67 19.71 -1.82
N ASP A 75 12.82 20.39 -1.86
CA ASP A 75 13.48 20.97 -0.68
C ASP A 75 13.66 19.93 0.44
N VAL A 76 14.22 18.78 0.07
CA VAL A 76 14.41 17.62 0.96
C VAL A 76 15.83 17.08 0.83
N ASP A 77 16.41 16.67 1.95
CA ASP A 77 17.72 16.02 1.99
C ASP A 77 17.86 14.85 1.01
N GLN A 78 18.98 14.83 0.30
CA GLN A 78 19.28 13.81 -0.71
C GLN A 78 19.27 12.38 -0.12
N THR A 79 19.68 12.22 1.14
CA THR A 79 19.63 10.94 1.87
C THR A 79 18.20 10.45 2.04
N LEU A 80 17.27 11.34 2.37
CA LEU A 80 15.86 11.01 2.54
C LEU A 80 15.17 10.70 1.21
N ILE A 81 15.52 11.42 0.14
CA ILE A 81 15.09 11.07 -1.23
C ILE A 81 15.60 9.68 -1.62
N SER A 82 16.88 9.40 -1.40
CA SER A 82 17.50 8.10 -1.74
C SER A 82 16.85 6.95 -0.97
N HIS A 83 16.52 7.15 0.31
CA HIS A 83 15.77 6.17 1.09
C HIS A 83 14.40 5.88 0.48
N ASN A 84 13.64 6.91 0.11
CA ASN A 84 12.32 6.74 -0.50
C ASN A 84 12.40 6.07 -1.89
N LEU A 85 13.40 6.43 -2.71
CA LEU A 85 13.64 5.76 -4.00
C LEU A 85 14.03 4.29 -3.82
N SER A 86 14.79 3.93 -2.80
CA SER A 86 15.09 2.52 -2.48
C SER A 86 13.84 1.73 -2.17
N VAL A 87 12.92 2.29 -1.36
CA VAL A 87 11.63 1.67 -1.06
C VAL A 87 10.79 1.51 -2.32
N LEU A 88 10.67 2.57 -3.13
CA LEU A 88 9.94 2.54 -4.40
C LEU A 88 10.52 1.50 -5.38
N LYS A 89 11.85 1.39 -5.45
CA LYS A 89 12.55 0.43 -6.30
C LYS A 89 12.30 -1.00 -5.83
N LYS A 90 12.31 -1.25 -4.52
CA LYS A 90 11.94 -2.56 -3.93
C LYS A 90 10.49 -2.95 -4.23
N LEU A 91 9.58 -1.98 -4.31
CA LEU A 91 8.18 -2.20 -4.70
C LEU A 91 8.01 -2.37 -6.22
N GLY A 92 9.08 -2.15 -7.00
CA GLY A 92 9.11 -2.31 -8.46
C GLY A 92 8.46 -1.16 -9.23
N VAL A 93 8.02 -0.08 -8.55
CA VAL A 93 7.30 1.03 -9.21
C VAL A 93 8.23 2.09 -9.79
N VAL A 94 9.53 1.99 -9.55
CA VAL A 94 10.53 2.85 -10.20
C VAL A 94 11.70 2.02 -10.71
N LYS A 95 12.28 2.46 -11.82
CA LYS A 95 13.51 1.92 -12.40
C LYS A 95 14.66 2.88 -12.13
N GLU A 96 15.88 2.36 -12.14
CA GLU A 96 17.11 3.11 -11.95
C GLU A 96 18.03 2.83 -13.14
N GLU A 97 18.55 3.88 -13.75
CA GLU A 97 19.54 3.82 -14.81
C GLU A 97 20.75 4.67 -14.43
N ARG A 98 21.94 4.25 -14.85
CA ARG A 98 23.18 4.99 -14.59
C ARG A 98 23.56 5.80 -15.83
N ILE A 99 23.58 7.12 -15.69
CA ILE A 99 24.03 8.05 -16.72
C ILE A 99 25.31 8.74 -16.22
N GLY A 100 26.45 8.23 -16.69
CA GLY A 100 27.77 8.63 -16.20
C GLY A 100 27.93 8.36 -14.69
N LYS A 101 28.07 9.45 -13.91
CA LYS A 101 28.16 9.37 -12.44
C LYS A 101 26.81 9.45 -11.72
N TYR A 102 25.73 9.73 -12.44
CA TYR A 102 24.41 9.96 -11.86
C TYR A 102 23.54 8.71 -11.93
N ARG A 103 22.70 8.52 -10.91
CA ARG A 103 21.58 7.57 -10.91
C ARG A 103 20.32 8.35 -11.26
N VAL A 104 19.69 7.99 -12.37
CA VAL A 104 18.45 8.58 -12.88
C VAL A 104 17.32 7.59 -12.69
N TYR A 105 16.20 8.05 -12.15
CA TYR A 105 15.05 7.21 -11.83
C TYR A 105 13.90 7.53 -12.76
N SER A 106 13.13 6.51 -13.13
CA SER A 106 11.91 6.65 -13.94
C SER A 106 10.76 5.86 -13.33
N LEU A 107 9.54 6.32 -13.54
CA LEU A 107 8.33 5.65 -13.04
C LEU A 107 7.99 4.43 -13.91
N ASP A 108 7.78 3.28 -13.28
CA ASP A 108 7.14 2.14 -13.94
C ASP A 108 5.61 2.28 -13.83
N LYS A 109 5.03 2.91 -14.85
CA LYS A 109 3.59 3.20 -14.91
C LYS A 109 2.74 1.92 -14.98
N GLU A 110 3.23 0.89 -15.66
CA GLU A 110 2.52 -0.39 -15.80
C GLU A 110 2.45 -1.11 -14.46
N ARG A 111 3.57 -1.19 -13.73
CA ARG A 111 3.60 -1.77 -12.40
C ARG A 111 2.72 -1.01 -11.42
N LEU A 112 2.78 0.33 -11.43
CA LEU A 112 1.92 1.14 -10.57
C LEU A 112 0.43 0.92 -10.87
N LYS A 113 0.06 0.91 -12.16
CA LYS A 113 -1.31 0.64 -12.59
C LYS A 113 -1.80 -0.74 -12.13
N TRP A 114 -0.97 -1.76 -12.30
CA TRP A 114 -1.28 -3.13 -11.85
C TRP A 114 -1.55 -3.21 -10.34
N ILE A 115 -0.69 -2.59 -9.51
CA ILE A 115 -0.88 -2.57 -8.05
C ILE A 115 -2.22 -1.90 -7.68
N LEU A 116 -2.52 -0.75 -8.30
CA LEU A 116 -3.75 -0.02 -8.03
C LEU A 116 -5.00 -0.77 -8.49
N GLN A 117 -4.95 -1.40 -9.67
CA GLN A 117 -6.08 -2.16 -10.21
C GLN A 117 -6.42 -3.37 -9.33
N ASN A 118 -5.42 -4.13 -8.89
CA ASN A 118 -5.65 -5.27 -8.00
C ASN A 118 -6.26 -4.81 -6.67
N ALA A 119 -5.70 -3.77 -6.06
CA ALA A 119 -6.21 -3.22 -4.81
C ALA A 119 -7.66 -2.70 -4.90
N ILE A 120 -8.03 -2.04 -6.00
CA ILE A 120 -9.41 -1.56 -6.22
C ILE A 120 -10.36 -2.74 -6.42
N SER A 121 -9.97 -3.69 -7.27
CA SER A 121 -10.74 -4.93 -7.49
C SER A 121 -10.96 -5.68 -6.18
N ALA A 122 -10.01 -5.60 -5.24
CA ALA A 122 -10.13 -6.31 -3.97
C ALA A 122 -11.17 -5.71 -2.99
N ILE A 123 -11.63 -4.48 -3.21
CA ILE A 123 -12.62 -3.79 -2.32
C ILE A 123 -13.99 -3.65 -2.98
N LEU A 124 -14.05 -3.39 -4.29
CA LEU A 124 -15.29 -3.02 -4.99
C LEU A 124 -16.01 -4.19 -5.68
N THR A 125 -15.62 -5.43 -5.38
CA THR A 125 -16.21 -6.66 -5.94
C THR A 125 -16.91 -7.45 -4.84
#